data_AF-A0A9D5P2F4-F1
#
_entry.id   AF-A0A9D5P2F4-F1
#
_cell.length_a   1.000
_cell.length_b   1.000
_cell.length_c   1.000
_cell.angle_alpha   90.00
_cell.angle_beta   90.00
_cell.angle_gamma   90.00
#
_symmetry.space_group_name_H-M   'P 1'
#
loop_
_entity.id
_entity.type
_entity.pdbx_description
1 polymer ?
#
loop_
_entity_poly.entity_id
_entity_poly.type
_entity_poly.pdbx_seq_one_letter_code
_entity_poly.pdbx_strand_id
1 'polypeptide(L)'
;MKKFMISSMMCLMALTSNAQVMTSATVDKVYNTVSQATDAEFVYNADRDADGNIATMVVYQEKTLRKGNFTLKPVHRYQYTYAADGTLTSRTKFVWNKNQWLCAGRHNYSLDGGLYIATYSRWNKKKAQFDMPVGQITYTLLPDESIASVACYSRHKNDLQLEWQASVASHTMNMDHYLTQK
;
A
#
# COMPACT_ATOMS: atom_id res chain seq x y z
N MET A 1 15.87 6.45 -11.25
CA MET A 1 15.02 5.23 -11.37
C MET A 1 14.87 4.44 -10.07
N LYS A 2 15.54 4.79 -8.95
CA LYS A 2 15.41 4.11 -7.64
C LYS A 2 14.19 4.50 -6.77
N LYS A 3 13.39 5.50 -7.17
CA LYS A 3 12.31 6.06 -6.30
C LYS A 3 10.95 5.35 -6.41
N PHE A 4 10.74 4.53 -7.44
CA PHE A 4 9.49 3.76 -7.60
C PHE A 4 9.49 2.45 -6.81
N MET A 5 10.65 1.79 -6.66
CA MET A 5 10.76 0.50 -5.95
C MET A 5 10.37 0.58 -4.46
N ILE A 6 10.71 1.67 -3.77
CA ILE A 6 10.45 1.78 -2.32
C ILE A 6 8.95 1.99 -2.01
N SER A 7 8.21 2.67 -2.89
CA SER A 7 6.75 2.80 -2.71
C SER A 7 6.00 1.50 -3.06
N SER A 8 6.58 0.66 -3.93
CA SER A 8 6.05 -0.65 -4.28
C SER A 8 6.34 -1.70 -3.19
N MET A 9 7.44 -1.58 -2.43
CA MET A 9 7.76 -2.49 -1.32
C MET A 9 6.72 -2.45 -0.19
N MET A 10 6.15 -1.30 0.16
CA MET A 10 5.04 -1.24 1.12
C MET A 10 3.74 -1.89 0.59
N CYS A 11 3.58 -1.98 -0.74
CA CYS A 11 2.46 -2.72 -1.35
C CYS A 11 2.74 -4.23 -1.37
N LEU A 12 4.02 -4.62 -1.37
CA LEU A 12 4.46 -6.02 -1.46
C LEU A 12 4.57 -6.71 -0.09
N MET A 13 4.96 -5.99 0.97
CA MET A 13 5.03 -6.55 2.34
C MET A 13 3.66 -6.81 2.98
N ALA A 14 2.57 -6.26 2.43
CA ALA A 14 1.20 -6.50 2.89
C ALA A 14 0.59 -7.83 2.40
N LEU A 15 1.30 -8.58 1.55
CA LEU A 15 0.76 -9.74 0.82
C LEU A 15 1.43 -11.06 1.22
N THR A 16 1.95 -11.12 2.44
CA THR A 16 2.56 -12.32 3.00
C THR A 16 1.50 -13.40 3.21
N SER A 17 1.54 -14.34 2.24
CA SER A 17 1.21 -15.77 2.29
C SER A 17 -0.25 -16.23 2.37
N ASN A 18 -1.25 -15.36 2.27
CA ASN A 18 -2.62 -15.72 1.88
C ASN A 18 -3.27 -14.47 1.30
N ALA A 19 -3.98 -14.56 0.18
CA ALA A 19 -4.63 -13.41 -0.43
C ALA A 19 -5.93 -13.04 0.30
N GLN A 20 -5.85 -12.79 1.61
CA GLN A 20 -6.70 -11.76 2.22
C GLN A 20 -6.23 -10.43 1.67
N VAL A 21 -6.50 -10.18 0.39
CA VAL A 21 -6.17 -8.94 -0.28
C VAL A 21 -7.48 -8.27 -0.51
N MET A 22 -7.57 -7.00 -0.16
CA MET A 22 -8.81 -6.24 -0.22
C MET A 22 -9.78 -6.45 0.95
N THR A 23 -9.34 -6.76 2.16
CA THR A 23 -10.28 -6.71 3.31
C THR A 23 -9.78 -5.72 4.36
N SER A 24 -10.69 -5.29 5.23
CA SER A 24 -10.32 -4.55 6.44
C SER A 24 -9.34 -5.35 7.31
N ALA A 25 -9.48 -6.68 7.38
CA ALA A 25 -8.54 -7.56 8.06
C ALA A 25 -7.11 -7.46 7.50
N THR A 26 -6.94 -7.30 6.18
CA THR A 26 -5.63 -7.03 5.56
C THR A 26 -5.03 -5.73 6.11
N VAL A 27 -5.85 -4.68 6.17
CA VAL A 27 -5.40 -3.35 6.64
C VAL A 27 -5.03 -3.41 8.11
N ASP A 28 -5.80 -4.13 8.93
CA ASP A 28 -5.49 -4.38 10.34
C ASP A 28 -4.18 -5.17 10.50
N LYS A 29 -3.97 -6.22 9.71
CA LYS A 29 -2.72 -7.00 9.74
C LYS A 29 -1.53 -6.10 9.44
N VAL A 30 -1.61 -5.28 8.37
CA VAL A 30 -0.57 -4.31 8.03
C VAL A 30 -0.31 -3.36 9.17
N TYR A 31 -1.35 -2.75 9.74
CA TYR A 31 -1.22 -1.82 10.86
C TYR A 31 -0.52 -2.48 12.06
N ASN A 32 -1.00 -3.65 12.49
CA ASN A 32 -0.45 -4.38 13.63
C ASN A 32 1.02 -4.76 13.40
N THR A 33 1.37 -5.23 12.19
CA THR A 33 2.76 -5.55 11.85
C THR A 33 3.66 -4.32 11.93
N VAL A 34 3.26 -3.19 11.34
CA VAL A 34 4.12 -1.99 11.33
C VAL A 34 4.15 -1.27 12.68
N SER A 35 3.09 -1.36 13.49
CA SER A 35 3.04 -0.72 14.81
C SER A 35 3.81 -1.48 15.89
N GLN A 36 4.04 -2.78 15.70
CA GLN A 36 4.75 -3.63 16.67
C GLN A 36 6.24 -3.81 16.34
N ALA A 37 6.71 -3.24 15.23
CA ALA A 37 8.12 -3.33 14.85
C ALA A 37 9.00 -2.54 15.84
N THR A 38 9.91 -3.24 16.53
CA THR A 38 10.72 -2.70 17.64
C THR A 38 11.78 -1.69 17.20
N ASP A 39 12.22 -1.74 15.93
CA ASP A 39 13.21 -0.84 15.33
C ASP A 39 12.59 0.11 14.29
N ALA A 40 11.30 0.42 14.44
CA ALA A 40 10.58 1.20 13.44
C ALA A 40 11.04 2.67 13.42
N GLU A 41 11.52 3.14 12.27
CA GLU A 41 11.78 4.55 11.98
C GLU A 41 10.49 5.42 12.07
N PHE A 42 9.33 4.78 12.01
CA PHE A 42 8.03 5.41 11.90
C PHE A 42 7.07 4.94 12.99
N VAL A 43 6.24 5.87 13.45
CA VAL A 43 5.11 5.60 14.36
C VAL A 43 3.81 5.71 13.59
N TYR A 44 2.87 4.81 13.86
CA TYR A 44 1.60 4.71 13.16
C TYR A 44 0.46 4.94 14.15
N ASN A 45 -0.52 5.76 13.74
CA ASN A 45 -1.79 5.91 14.45
C ASN A 45 -2.93 5.66 13.48
N ALA A 46 -3.96 4.95 13.91
CA ALA A 46 -5.12 4.63 13.09
C ALA A 46 -6.42 5.02 13.78
N ASP A 47 -7.34 5.59 13.00
CA ASP A 47 -8.72 5.83 13.43
C ASP A 47 -9.63 4.81 12.72
N ARG A 48 -10.64 4.33 13.45
CA ARG A 48 -11.61 3.35 12.96
C ARG A 48 -12.95 4.03 12.64
N ASP A 49 -13.68 3.47 11.67
CA ASP A 49 -15.06 3.85 11.38
C ASP A 49 -16.05 3.19 12.37
N ALA A 50 -17.36 3.41 12.14
CA ALA A 50 -18.43 2.88 12.98
C ALA A 50 -18.51 1.35 12.96
N ASP A 51 -18.03 0.72 11.90
CA ASP A 51 -17.99 -0.73 11.71
C ASP A 51 -16.69 -1.34 12.28
N GLY A 52 -15.82 -0.50 12.84
CA GLY A 52 -14.55 -0.91 13.43
C GLY A 52 -13.41 -1.10 12.44
N ASN A 53 -13.61 -0.78 11.15
CA ASN A 53 -12.54 -0.89 10.15
C ASN A 53 -11.59 0.31 10.24
N ILE A 54 -10.30 0.13 9.98
CA ILE A 54 -9.36 1.27 9.89
C ILE A 54 -9.77 2.16 8.71
N ALA A 55 -10.26 3.36 9.03
CA ALA A 55 -10.68 4.36 8.05
C ALA A 55 -9.53 5.29 7.66
N THR A 56 -8.69 5.65 8.64
CA THR A 56 -7.50 6.49 8.42
C THR A 56 -6.29 5.94 9.16
N MET A 57 -5.11 6.08 8.56
CA MET A 57 -3.84 5.77 9.20
C MET A 57 -2.86 6.91 8.94
N VAL A 58 -2.30 7.49 10.01
CA VAL A 58 -1.28 8.54 9.93
C VAL A 58 0.08 7.94 10.31
N VAL A 59 1.07 8.26 9.50
CA VAL A 59 2.47 7.89 9.70
C VAL A 59 3.24 9.11 10.16
N TYR A 60 3.93 8.95 11.28
CA TYR A 60 4.80 9.95 11.88
C TYR A 60 6.25 9.48 11.81
N GLN A 61 7.16 10.45 11.70
CA GLN A 61 8.59 10.21 11.84
C GLN A 61 9.07 10.97 13.07
N GLU A 62 9.88 10.31 13.87
CA GLU A 62 10.55 10.96 15.00
C GLU A 62 11.53 12.01 14.50
N LYS A 63 11.45 13.19 15.08
CA LYS A 63 12.42 14.26 14.88
C LYS A 63 13.05 14.59 16.21
N THR A 64 14.29 14.14 16.41
CA THR A 64 15.10 14.49 17.58
C THR A 64 15.31 16.00 17.63
N LEU A 65 14.93 16.62 18.75
CA LEU A 65 15.13 18.05 18.98
C LEU A 65 16.41 18.28 19.78
N ARG A 66 16.63 17.48 20.84
CA ARG A 66 17.84 17.43 21.67
C ARG A 66 17.97 16.02 22.28
N LYS A 67 19.12 15.68 22.86
CA LYS A 67 19.33 14.38 23.53
C LYS A 67 18.23 14.15 24.59
N GLY A 68 17.42 13.11 24.40
CA GLY A 68 16.29 12.77 25.29
C GLY A 68 14.96 13.47 24.99
N ASN A 69 14.85 14.26 23.91
CA ASN A 69 13.59 14.91 23.51
C ASN A 69 13.37 14.78 21.99
N PHE A 70 12.20 14.26 21.61
CA PHE A 70 11.77 14.11 20.22
C PHE A 70 10.36 14.68 20.03
N THR A 71 10.05 15.02 18.78
CA THR A 71 8.67 15.32 18.37
C THR A 71 8.27 14.41 17.22
N LEU A 72 6.99 14.06 17.15
CA LEU A 72 6.43 13.27 16.06
C LEU A 72 5.97 14.20 14.95
N LYS A 73 6.66 14.14 13.81
CA LYS A 73 6.28 14.90 12.62
C LYS A 73 5.41 14.02 11.72
N PRO A 74 4.18 14.43 11.37
CA PRO A 74 3.39 13.72 10.38
C PRO A 74 4.08 13.74 9.02
N VAL A 75 4.06 12.60 8.32
CA VAL A 75 4.69 12.42 7.01
C VAL A 75 3.66 11.99 5.96
N HIS A 76 2.88 10.95 6.28
CA HIS A 76 1.87 10.41 5.40
C HIS A 76 0.55 10.21 6.13
N ARG A 77 -0.56 10.33 5.39
CA ARG A 77 -1.87 9.86 5.84
C ARG A 77 -2.47 9.00 4.74
N TYR A 78 -3.00 7.86 5.13
CA TYR A 78 -3.77 6.97 4.28
C TYR A 78 -5.23 7.03 4.69
N GLN A 79 -6.10 7.10 3.70
CA GLN A 79 -7.54 6.97 3.89
C GLN A 79 -8.02 5.76 3.10
N TYR A 80 -8.74 4.88 3.77
CA TYR A 80 -9.24 3.63 3.24
C TYR A 80 -10.73 3.77 2.93
N THR A 81 -11.19 3.04 1.93
CA THR A 81 -12.60 2.99 1.55
C THR A 81 -12.95 1.55 1.28
N TYR A 82 -14.07 1.12 1.85
CA TYR A 82 -14.56 -0.25 1.76
C TYR A 82 -15.92 -0.26 1.04
N ALA A 83 -16.23 -1.36 0.37
CA ALA A 83 -17.58 -1.69 -0.06
C ALA A 83 -18.40 -2.21 1.12
N ALA A 84 -19.71 -2.37 0.91
CA ALA A 84 -20.63 -2.80 1.97
C ALA A 84 -20.34 -4.20 2.53
N ASP A 85 -19.67 -5.05 1.76
CA ASP A 85 -19.23 -6.38 2.16
C ASP A 85 -17.87 -6.37 2.91
N GLY A 86 -17.32 -5.19 3.22
CA GLY A 86 -16.02 -5.02 3.88
C GLY A 86 -14.82 -5.08 2.93
N THR A 87 -15.06 -5.20 1.61
CA THR A 87 -14.00 -5.25 0.61
C THR A 87 -13.33 -3.87 0.45
N LEU A 88 -12.02 -3.76 0.65
CA LEU A 88 -11.25 -2.54 0.41
C LEU A 88 -11.27 -2.19 -1.09
N THR A 89 -11.87 -1.06 -1.43
CA THR A 89 -12.00 -0.56 -2.81
C THR A 89 -10.93 0.46 -3.16
N SER A 90 -10.45 1.26 -2.18
CA SER A 90 -9.38 2.21 -2.44
C SER A 90 -8.56 2.59 -1.20
N ARG A 91 -7.32 3.02 -1.45
CA ARG A 91 -6.43 3.66 -0.47
C ARG A 91 -5.89 4.96 -1.04
N THR A 92 -6.32 6.09 -0.49
CA THR A 92 -5.84 7.43 -0.87
C THR A 92 -4.67 7.85 0.01
N LYS A 93 -3.55 8.24 -0.62
CA LYS A 93 -2.35 8.76 0.06
C LYS A 93 -2.35 10.29 0.07
N PHE A 94 -2.08 10.84 1.24
CA PHE A 94 -1.80 12.24 1.48
C PHE A 94 -0.37 12.42 2.00
N VAL A 95 0.25 13.53 1.65
CA VAL A 95 1.57 13.94 2.13
C VAL A 95 1.46 15.19 2.98
N TRP A 96 2.18 15.23 4.09
CA TRP A 96 2.23 16.42 4.94
C TRP A 96 3.18 17.46 4.34
N ASN A 97 2.67 18.66 4.09
CA ASN A 97 3.48 19.76 3.57
C ASN A 97 2.92 21.09 4.06
N LYS A 98 3.78 22.00 4.54
CA LYS A 98 3.39 23.33 5.04
C LYS A 98 2.15 23.29 5.97
N ASN A 99 2.17 22.38 6.94
CA ASN A 99 1.12 22.18 7.94
C ASN A 99 -0.27 21.81 7.39
N GLN A 100 -0.32 21.14 6.23
CA GLN A 100 -1.54 20.65 5.64
C GLN A 100 -1.34 19.30 4.95
N TRP A 101 -2.41 18.51 4.91
CA TRP A 101 -2.46 17.26 4.14
C TRP A 101 -2.77 17.56 2.67
N LEU A 102 -1.85 17.20 1.79
CA LEU A 102 -2.04 17.34 0.34
C LEU A 102 -2.28 15.96 -0.27
N CYS A 103 -3.35 15.81 -1.04
CA CYS A 103 -3.59 14.59 -1.80
C CYS A 103 -2.45 14.34 -2.79
N ALA A 104 -1.95 13.11 -2.83
CA ALA A 104 -0.79 12.72 -3.63
C ALA A 104 -1.14 11.65 -4.67
N GLY A 105 -1.98 10.69 -4.32
CA GLY A 105 -2.40 9.63 -5.23
C GLY A 105 -3.33 8.63 -4.56
N ARG A 106 -3.84 7.68 -5.34
CA ARG A 106 -4.79 6.67 -4.88
C ARG A 106 -4.45 5.33 -5.50
N HIS A 107 -4.56 4.29 -4.69
CA HIS A 107 -4.68 2.93 -5.18
C HIS A 107 -6.16 2.57 -5.25
N ASN A 108 -6.61 2.02 -6.38
CA ASN A 108 -7.91 1.37 -6.48
C ASN A 108 -7.72 -0.14 -6.61
N TYR A 109 -8.64 -0.88 -6.04
CA TYR A 109 -8.55 -2.33 -5.87
C TYR A 109 -9.79 -2.98 -6.46
N SER A 110 -9.61 -4.07 -7.21
CA SER A 110 -10.69 -4.87 -7.78
C SER A 110 -10.30 -6.32 -7.91
N LEU A 111 -11.29 -7.20 -7.91
CA LEU A 111 -11.15 -8.62 -8.20
C LEU A 111 -11.93 -8.92 -9.48
N ASP A 112 -11.25 -9.42 -10.52
CA ASP A 112 -11.86 -9.75 -11.81
C ASP A 112 -11.31 -11.08 -12.31
N GLY A 113 -12.18 -12.08 -12.50
CA GLY A 113 -11.79 -13.39 -13.06
C GLY A 113 -10.65 -14.12 -12.32
N GLY A 114 -10.56 -13.98 -10.99
CA GLY A 114 -9.45 -14.55 -10.20
C GLY A 114 -8.15 -13.73 -10.24
N LEU A 115 -8.17 -12.57 -10.89
CA LEU A 115 -7.09 -11.58 -10.85
C LEU A 115 -7.44 -10.50 -9.84
N TYR A 116 -6.63 -10.39 -8.80
CA TYR A 116 -6.64 -9.20 -7.96
C TYR A 116 -5.83 -8.10 -8.65
N ILE A 117 -6.42 -6.92 -8.82
CA ILE A 117 -5.85 -5.79 -9.56
C ILE A 117 -5.76 -4.58 -8.63
N ALA A 118 -4.55 -4.04 -8.50
CA ALA A 118 -4.27 -2.78 -7.82
C ALA A 118 -3.76 -1.75 -8.82
N THR A 119 -4.51 -0.68 -9.06
CA THR A 119 -4.08 0.42 -9.95
C THR A 119 -3.66 1.64 -9.15
N TYR A 120 -2.56 2.29 -9.56
CA TYR A 120 -2.09 3.52 -8.91
C TYR A 120 -2.27 4.74 -9.82
N SER A 121 -2.96 5.74 -9.30
CA SER A 121 -3.22 7.02 -9.98
C SER A 121 -2.63 8.19 -9.18
N ARG A 122 -2.08 9.18 -9.89
CA ARG A 122 -1.55 10.41 -9.28
C ARG A 122 -2.66 11.45 -9.16
N TRP A 123 -2.59 12.27 -8.11
CA TRP A 123 -3.50 13.40 -7.96
C TRP A 123 -3.12 14.56 -8.89
N ASN A 124 -4.05 15.00 -9.71
CA ASN A 124 -3.92 16.18 -10.56
C ASN A 124 -4.46 17.40 -9.84
N LYS A 125 -3.56 18.21 -9.26
CA LYS A 125 -3.95 19.42 -8.52
C LYS A 125 -4.68 20.45 -9.38
N LYS A 126 -4.37 20.55 -10.68
CA LYS A 126 -5.00 21.54 -11.57
C LYS A 126 -6.44 21.16 -11.91
N LYS A 127 -6.70 19.86 -12.10
CA LYS A 127 -8.03 19.33 -12.43
C LYS A 127 -8.85 18.93 -11.19
N ALA A 128 -8.24 18.96 -10.00
CA ALA A 128 -8.83 18.47 -8.75
C ALA A 128 -9.42 17.05 -8.88
N GLN A 129 -8.71 16.15 -9.57
CA GLN A 129 -9.11 14.76 -9.78
C GLN A 129 -7.89 13.84 -9.88
N PHE A 130 -8.08 12.53 -9.82
CA PHE A 130 -7.03 11.56 -10.15
C PHE A 130 -6.90 11.44 -11.68
N ASP A 131 -5.66 11.49 -12.19
CA ASP A 131 -5.39 11.17 -13.58
C ASP A 131 -5.55 9.67 -13.83
N MET A 132 -5.43 9.24 -15.09
CA MET A 132 -5.43 7.82 -15.44
C MET A 132 -4.31 7.06 -14.69
N PRO A 133 -4.48 5.75 -14.43
CA PRO A 133 -3.48 4.94 -13.75
C PRO A 133 -2.11 5.00 -14.44
N VAL A 134 -1.08 5.27 -13.64
CA VAL A 134 0.32 5.31 -14.09
C VAL A 134 1.06 4.01 -13.80
N GLY A 135 0.46 3.12 -13.00
CA GLY A 135 0.95 1.78 -12.76
C GLY A 135 -0.16 0.85 -12.29
N GLN A 136 0.08 -0.45 -12.44
CA GLN A 136 -0.84 -1.50 -12.03
C GLN A 136 -0.03 -2.69 -11.51
N ILE A 137 -0.57 -3.38 -10.52
CA ILE A 137 -0.08 -4.68 -10.09
C ILE A 137 -1.25 -5.64 -10.18
N THR A 138 -1.03 -6.80 -10.80
CA THR A 138 -2.00 -7.89 -10.86
C THR A 138 -1.46 -9.10 -10.13
N TYR A 139 -2.32 -9.74 -9.36
CA TYR A 139 -2.03 -10.96 -8.63
C TYR A 139 -3.00 -12.03 -9.13
N THR A 140 -2.45 -13.12 -9.65
CA THR A 140 -3.26 -14.28 -10.02
C THR A 140 -3.49 -15.11 -8.77
N LEU A 141 -4.74 -15.37 -8.44
CA LEU A 141 -5.12 -16.15 -7.27
C LEU A 141 -5.42 -17.60 -7.64
N LEU A 142 -5.05 -18.52 -6.78
CA LEU A 142 -5.50 -19.91 -6.80
C LEU A 142 -6.91 -20.02 -6.17
N PRO A 143 -7.63 -21.15 -6.35
CA PRO A 143 -8.97 -21.32 -5.77
C PRO A 143 -9.02 -21.22 -4.23
N ASP A 144 -7.89 -21.43 -3.55
CA ASP A 144 -7.72 -21.26 -2.11
C ASP A 144 -7.31 -19.83 -1.72
N GLU A 145 -7.41 -18.89 -2.65
CA GLU A 145 -6.97 -17.50 -2.52
C GLU A 145 -5.47 -17.37 -2.20
N SER A 146 -4.63 -18.35 -2.49
CA SER A 146 -3.18 -18.13 -2.45
C SER A 146 -2.68 -17.44 -3.73
N ILE A 147 -1.60 -16.66 -3.65
CA ILE A 147 -1.05 -15.93 -4.80
C ILE A 147 -0.23 -16.90 -5.65
N ALA A 148 -0.65 -17.15 -6.89
CA ALA A 148 0.06 -17.94 -7.88
C ALA A 148 1.16 -17.14 -8.60
N SER A 149 0.89 -15.87 -8.92
CA SER A 149 1.83 -15.01 -9.64
C SER A 149 1.55 -13.53 -9.42
N VAL A 150 2.56 -12.71 -9.66
CA VAL A 150 2.48 -11.24 -9.61
C VAL A 150 2.99 -10.67 -10.93
N ALA A 151 2.31 -9.67 -11.47
CA ALA A 151 2.77 -8.88 -12.60
C ALA A 151 2.62 -7.38 -12.32
N CYS A 152 3.63 -6.61 -12.70
CA CYS A 152 3.73 -5.17 -12.52
C CYS A 152 3.76 -4.48 -13.87
N TYR A 153 2.98 -3.41 -13.98
CA TYR A 153 2.84 -2.63 -15.20
C TYR A 153 3.07 -1.16 -14.90
N SER A 154 3.67 -0.45 -15.85
CA SER A 154 3.78 1.00 -15.84
C SER A 154 3.21 1.60 -17.12
N ARG A 155 2.70 2.83 -17.00
CA ARG A 155 2.14 3.54 -18.14
C ARG A 155 3.24 4.09 -19.03
N HIS A 156 3.24 3.65 -20.29
CA HIS A 156 4.05 4.22 -21.37
C HIS A 156 3.12 4.86 -22.39
N LYS A 157 3.23 6.19 -22.56
CA LYS A 157 2.28 7.01 -23.32
C LYS A 157 0.86 6.86 -22.75
N ASN A 158 -0.01 6.12 -23.44
CA ASN A 158 -1.43 5.98 -23.09
C ASN A 158 -1.79 4.61 -22.50
N ASP A 159 -0.90 3.63 -22.59
CA ASP A 159 -1.19 2.24 -22.24
C ASP A 159 -0.28 1.73 -21.11
N LEU A 160 -0.80 0.79 -20.34
CA LEU A 160 -0.02 0.05 -19.34
C LEU A 160 0.76 -1.05 -20.06
N GLN A 161 2.07 -1.08 -19.85
CA GLN A 161 2.96 -2.11 -20.40
C GLN A 161 3.53 -2.93 -19.25
N LEU A 162 3.67 -4.23 -19.48
CA LEU A 162 4.28 -5.15 -18.52
C LEU A 162 5.75 -4.77 -18.32
N GLU A 163 6.13 -4.49 -17.09
CA GLU A 163 7.54 -4.25 -16.72
C GLU A 163 8.19 -5.50 -16.14
N TRP A 164 7.44 -6.26 -15.35
CA TRP A 164 7.97 -7.40 -14.60
C TRP A 164 6.87 -8.39 -14.24
N GLN A 165 7.20 -9.68 -14.20
CA GLN A 165 6.31 -10.72 -13.70
C GLN A 165 7.11 -11.84 -13.02
N ALA A 166 6.50 -12.51 -12.04
CA ALA A 166 7.04 -13.70 -11.41
C ALA A 166 5.93 -14.66 -10.96
N SER A 167 6.21 -15.96 -11.06
CA SER A 167 5.38 -17.03 -10.48
C SER A 167 5.87 -17.38 -9.09
N VAL A 168 4.94 -17.55 -8.16
CA VAL A 168 5.20 -18.01 -6.80
C VAL A 168 5.22 -19.55 -6.85
N ALA A 169 6.28 -20.12 -7.41
CA ALA A 169 6.42 -21.57 -7.46
C ALA A 169 6.41 -22.14 -6.02
N SER A 170 5.53 -23.12 -5.80
CA SER A 170 5.35 -23.97 -4.62
C SER A 170 6.42 -23.88 -3.52
N HIS A 171 6.00 -23.43 -2.33
CA HIS A 171 6.66 -23.64 -1.03
C HIS A 171 8.19 -23.53 -1.03
N THR A 172 8.75 -22.31 -0.93
CA THR A 172 9.75 -21.90 0.09
C THR A 172 10.52 -20.61 -0.27
N MET A 173 10.65 -19.74 0.74
CA MET A 173 11.88 -19.01 1.11
C MET A 173 12.51 -17.92 0.22
N ASN A 174 11.89 -17.44 -0.87
CA ASN A 174 12.52 -16.36 -1.67
C ASN A 174 11.91 -14.96 -1.54
N MET A 175 10.84 -14.77 -0.77
CA MET A 175 10.44 -13.42 -0.33
C MET A 175 11.36 -12.87 0.77
N ASP A 176 12.02 -13.75 1.54
CA ASP A 176 13.02 -13.37 2.56
C ASP A 176 14.34 -12.88 1.95
N HIS A 177 14.63 -13.25 0.70
CA HIS A 177 15.88 -12.86 0.06
C HIS A 177 15.92 -11.37 -0.35
N TYR A 178 14.75 -10.74 -0.46
CA TYR A 178 14.64 -9.28 -0.61
C TYR A 178 14.45 -8.55 0.73
N LEU A 179 14.31 -9.27 1.85
CA LEU A 179 14.26 -8.72 3.21
C LEU A 179 15.64 -8.51 3.85
N THR A 180 16.72 -9.01 3.24
CA THR A 180 18.07 -9.03 3.86
C THR A 180 19.16 -8.31 3.07
N GLN A 181 18.86 -7.67 1.94
CA GLN A 181 19.84 -6.80 1.30
C GLN A 181 19.89 -5.44 2.00
N LYS A 182 20.86 -5.35 2.92
CA LYS A 182 21.40 -4.14 3.55
C LYS A 182 21.68 -3.01 2.57
#